data_AF-A0A1Q3WWF1-F1
#
_entry.id   AF-A0A1Q3WWF1-F1
#
_cell.length_a   1.000
_cell.length_b   1.000
_cell.length_c   1.000
_cell.angle_alpha   90.00
_cell.angle_beta   90.00
_cell.angle_gamma   90.00
#
_symmetry.space_group_name_H-M   'P 1'
#
loop_
_entity.id
_entity.type
_entity.pdbx_description
1 polymer ?
#
loop_
_entity_poly.entity_id
_entity_poly.type
_entity_poly.pdbx_seq_one_letter_code
_entity_poly.pdbx_strand_id
1 'polypeptide(L)'
;MRTNIKQQFINRLLETKEPFSATFQDRRISLNQSERITFERVGIDWYANIERTHTLLCVGKYTANSVHLYRHIAGCKLSVIIPLSQLLHIQPIQQ
;
A
#
# COMPACT_ATOMS: atom_id res chain seq x y z
N MET A 1 -7.63 5.63 -23.19
CA MET A 1 -7.57 6.43 -21.95
C MET A 1 -6.56 5.80 -21.01
N ARG A 2 -5.49 6.50 -20.61
CA ARG A 2 -4.54 6.00 -19.59
C ARG A 2 -5.18 6.15 -18.20
N THR A 3 -5.47 5.05 -17.52
CA THR A 3 -5.96 5.06 -16.13
C THR A 3 -4.89 5.68 -15.23
N ASN A 4 -5.25 6.70 -14.44
CA ASN A 4 -4.35 7.33 -13.46
C ASN A 4 -3.78 6.27 -12.52
N ILE A 5 -2.47 6.31 -12.21
CA ILE A 5 -1.80 5.32 -11.35
C ILE A 5 -2.50 5.16 -9.98
N LYS A 6 -3.06 6.24 -9.42
CA LYS A 6 -3.87 6.17 -8.19
C LYS A 6 -5.10 5.29 -8.37
N GLN A 7 -5.80 5.45 -9.49
CA GLN A 7 -6.97 4.63 -9.81
C GLN A 7 -6.57 3.18 -10.10
N GLN A 8 -5.44 2.93 -10.76
CA GLN A 8 -4.92 1.57 -10.93
C GLN A 8 -4.66 0.88 -9.58
N PHE A 9 -4.11 1.60 -8.61
CA PHE A 9 -3.89 1.08 -7.26
C PHE A 9 -5.21 0.71 -6.56
N ILE A 10 -6.19 1.63 -6.59
CA ILE A 10 -7.50 1.40 -5.98
C ILE A 10 -8.23 0.24 -6.66
N ASN A 11 -8.19 0.15 -7.99
CA ASN A 11 -8.76 -0.96 -8.73
C ASN A 11 -8.08 -2.28 -8.35
N ARG A 12 -6.76 -2.30 -8.10
CA ARG A 12 -6.11 -3.52 -7.64
C ARG A 12 -6.62 -3.97 -6.27
N LEU A 13 -6.79 -3.05 -5.33
CA LEU A 13 -7.36 -3.36 -4.02
C LEU A 13 -8.82 -3.86 -4.11
N LEU A 14 -9.61 -3.30 -5.03
CA LEU A 14 -11.03 -3.61 -5.19
C LEU A 14 -11.30 -4.88 -6.02
N GLU A 15 -10.69 -4.95 -7.20
CA GLU A 15 -11.09 -5.84 -8.30
C GLU A 15 -10.14 -7.03 -8.44
N THR A 16 -8.84 -6.83 -8.17
CA THR A 16 -7.86 -7.89 -8.34
C THR A 16 -7.74 -8.74 -7.07
N LYS A 17 -7.51 -10.04 -7.23
CA LYS A 17 -7.20 -10.95 -6.11
C LYS A 17 -5.72 -11.29 -6.02
N GLU A 18 -4.93 -10.78 -6.94
CA GLU A 18 -3.52 -11.13 -7.11
C GLU A 18 -2.62 -10.16 -6.35
N PRO A 19 -1.56 -10.66 -5.69
CA PRO A 19 -0.62 -9.82 -4.98
C PRO A 19 0.12 -8.87 -5.93
N PHE A 20 0.45 -7.68 -5.43
CA PHE A 20 1.15 -6.66 -6.19
C PHE A 20 2.05 -5.84 -5.28
N SER A 21 3.13 -5.29 -5.83
CA SER A 21 3.98 -4.32 -5.15
C SER A 21 3.66 -2.90 -5.63
N ALA A 22 3.77 -1.94 -4.73
CA ALA A 22 3.68 -0.53 -5.04
C ALA A 22 4.85 0.22 -4.41
N THR A 23 5.46 1.08 -5.21
CA THR A 23 6.60 1.89 -4.79
C THR A 23 6.14 3.30 -4.50
N PHE A 24 6.41 3.78 -3.29
CA PHE A 24 6.05 5.11 -2.82
C PHE A 24 7.30 5.96 -2.61
N GLN A 25 7.21 7.25 -2.87
CA GLN A 25 8.25 8.23 -2.56
C GLN A 25 8.19 8.57 -1.06
N ASP A 26 9.27 8.31 -0.31
CA ASP A 26 9.39 8.80 1.06
C ASP A 26 9.78 10.28 1.03
N ARG A 27 8.81 11.15 1.27
CA ARG A 27 9.03 12.60 1.32
C ARG A 27 9.48 13.12 2.67
N ARG A 28 9.58 12.26 3.69
CA ARG A 28 10.01 12.66 5.05
C ARG A 28 11.53 12.85 5.12
N ILE A 29 12.27 12.27 4.18
CA ILE A 29 13.72 12.30 4.13
C ILE A 29 14.11 13.07 2.86
N SER A 30 14.98 14.09 2.97
CA SER A 30 15.41 14.95 1.85
C SER A 30 16.23 14.24 0.77
N LEU A 31 16.43 12.94 0.92
CA LEU A 31 16.99 12.04 -0.08
C LEU A 31 15.79 11.43 -0.79
N ASN A 32 15.70 11.51 -2.12
CA ASN A 32 14.63 10.93 -2.94
C ASN A 32 14.56 9.39 -2.83
N GLN A 33 14.30 8.89 -1.62
CA GLN A 33 14.20 7.49 -1.30
C GLN A 33 12.80 7.04 -1.65
N SER A 34 12.72 5.82 -2.15
CA SER A 34 11.47 5.14 -2.37
C SER A 34 11.37 3.94 -1.43
N GLU A 35 10.15 3.66 -1.00
CA GLU A 35 9.81 2.51 -0.18
C GLU A 35 8.88 1.62 -1.00
N ARG A 36 9.26 0.34 -1.14
CA ARG A 36 8.40 -0.66 -1.75
C ARG A 36 7.53 -1.28 -0.68
N ILE A 37 6.24 -1.38 -0.99
CA ILE A 37 5.23 -2.00 -0.15
C ILE A 37 4.55 -3.08 -0.97
N THR A 38 4.57 -4.30 -0.45
CA THR A 38 3.94 -5.46 -1.07
C THR A 38 2.55 -5.63 -0.50
N PHE A 39 1.54 -5.71 -1.36
CA PHE A 39 0.15 -5.92 -1.02
C PHE A 39 -0.22 -7.35 -1.36
N GLU A 40 -0.69 -8.08 -0.35
CA GLU A 40 -1.09 -9.47 -0.44
C GLU A 40 -2.46 -9.67 0.18
N ARG A 41 -3.22 -10.61 -0.37
CA ARG A 41 -4.57 -10.89 0.10
C ARG A 41 -4.56 -12.15 0.96
N VAL A 42 -5.08 -12.04 2.18
CA VAL A 42 -5.25 -13.17 3.10
C VAL A 42 -6.72 -13.27 3.44
N GLY A 43 -7.40 -14.25 2.82
CA GLY A 43 -8.86 -14.35 2.88
C GLY A 43 -9.54 -13.18 2.17
N ILE A 44 -10.39 -12.45 2.88
CA ILE A 44 -11.09 -11.28 2.32
C ILE A 44 -10.27 -9.99 2.44
N ASP A 45 -9.28 -9.96 3.34
CA ASP A 45 -8.55 -8.76 3.72
C ASP A 45 -7.25 -8.61 2.93
N TRP A 46 -6.87 -7.36 2.70
CA TRP A 46 -5.57 -6.99 2.16
C TRP A 46 -4.59 -6.68 3.28
N TYR A 47 -3.35 -7.07 3.09
CA TYR A 47 -2.24 -6.76 3.98
C TYR A 47 -1.12 -6.11 3.18
N ALA A 48 -0.56 -5.06 3.74
CA ALA A 48 0.58 -4.33 3.24
C ALA A 48 1.82 -4.71 4.06
N ASN A 49 2.79 -5.32 3.40
CA ASN A 49 4.11 -5.61 3.94
C ASN A 49 5.08 -4.48 3.54
N ILE A 50 5.50 -3.70 4.53
CA ILE A 50 6.45 -2.61 4.35
C ILE A 50 7.86 -3.20 4.48
N GLU A 51 8.59 -3.30 3.35
CA GLU A 51 9.87 -4.02 3.29
C GLU A 51 10.90 -3.51 4.30
N ARG A 52 11.07 -2.19 4.40
CA ARG A 52 12.09 -1.58 5.26
C ARG A 52 11.91 -1.89 6.75
N THR A 53 10.66 -1.94 7.20
CA THR A 53 10.34 -2.12 8.62
C THR A 53 9.88 -3.54 8.93
N HIS A 54 9.89 -4.45 7.94
CA HIS A 54 9.32 -5.79 8.02
C HIS A 54 7.96 -5.81 8.72
N THR A 55 7.15 -4.77 8.47
CA THR A 55 5.89 -4.56 9.18
C THR A 55 4.74 -4.96 8.29
N LEU A 56 3.95 -5.91 8.77
CA LEU A 56 2.69 -6.28 8.17
C LEU A 56 1.55 -5.44 8.77
N LEU A 57 0.83 -4.71 7.93
CA LEU A 57 -0.33 -3.90 8.32
C LEU A 57 -1.55 -4.32 7.48
N CYS A 58 -2.72 -4.42 8.09
CA CYS A 58 -3.97 -4.65 7.37
C CYS A 58 -4.41 -3.36 6.65
N VAL A 59 -4.86 -3.48 5.41
CA VAL A 59 -5.46 -2.39 4.65
C VAL A 59 -6.88 -2.17 5.15
N GLY A 60 -7.13 -0.98 5.68
CA GLY A 60 -8.40 -0.64 6.29
C GLY A 60 -9.36 0.11 5.40
N LYS A 61 -9.01 1.36 5.15
CA LYS A 61 -9.81 2.29 4.34
C LYS A 61 -8.93 2.87 3.27
N TYR A 62 -9.48 3.07 2.09
CA TYR A 62 -8.83 3.87 1.05
C TYR A 62 -9.78 4.95 0.56
N THR A 63 -9.20 6.03 0.06
CA THR A 63 -9.88 7.15 -0.57
C THR A 63 -9.22 7.41 -1.92
N ALA A 64 -9.72 8.37 -2.69
CA ALA A 64 -9.07 8.80 -3.93
C ALA A 64 -7.62 9.30 -3.73
N ASN A 65 -7.23 9.64 -2.49
CA ASN A 65 -5.95 10.29 -2.19
C ASN A 65 -5.08 9.54 -1.18
N SER A 66 -5.59 8.54 -0.48
CA SER A 66 -4.85 7.86 0.58
C SER A 66 -5.28 6.40 0.74
N VAL A 67 -4.38 5.58 1.26
CA VAL A 67 -4.69 4.27 1.85
C VAL A 67 -4.30 4.28 3.32
N HIS A 68 -5.19 3.77 4.17
CA HIS A 68 -5.04 3.72 5.62
C HIS A 68 -4.75 2.27 6.00
N LEU A 69 -3.59 2.06 6.58
CA LEU A 69 -3.13 0.78 7.07
C LEU A 69 -3.24 0.76 8.60
N TYR A 70 -3.57 -0.39 9.18
CA TYR A 70 -3.60 -0.56 10.63
C TYR A 70 -3.06 -1.90 11.09
N ARG A 71 -2.59 -1.93 12.34
CA ARG A 71 -2.28 -3.16 13.06
C ARG A 71 -2.67 -2.99 14.52
N HIS A 72 -3.26 -4.04 15.10
CA HIS A 72 -3.50 -4.11 16.53
C HIS A 72 -2.29 -4.76 17.22
N ILE A 73 -1.76 -4.09 18.24
CA ILE A 73 -0.65 -4.57 19.06
C ILE A 73 -1.06 -4.35 20.51
N ALA A 74 -1.32 -5.43 21.26
CA ALA A 74 -1.65 -5.39 22.69
C ALA A 74 -2.74 -4.35 23.07
N GLY A 75 -3.82 -4.27 22.27
CA GLY A 75 -4.92 -3.31 22.48
C GLY A 75 -4.69 -1.91 21.89
N CYS A 76 -3.46 -1.58 21.48
CA CYS A 76 -3.14 -0.34 20.77
C CYS A 76 -3.33 -0.52 19.25
N LYS A 77 -3.87 0.50 18.58
CA LYS A 77 -3.99 0.55 17.12
C LYS A 77 -2.85 1.39 16.54
N LEU A 78 -1.90 0.74 15.89
CA LEU A 78 -0.96 1.43 15.00
C LEU A 78 -1.71 1.78 13.71
N SER A 79 -1.65 3.04 13.28
CA SER A 79 -2.26 3.49 12.03
C SER A 79 -1.25 4.24 11.17
N VAL A 80 -1.12 3.83 9.91
CA VAL A 80 -0.26 4.49 8.91
C VAL A 80 -1.14 4.96 7.76
N ILE A 81 -1.02 6.23 7.39
CA ILE A 81 -1.72 6.78 6.23
C ILE A 81 -0.68 6.99 5.13
N ILE A 82 -0.88 6.33 3.99
CA ILE A 82 -0.02 6.47 2.82
C ILE A 82 -0.74 7.36 1.79
N PRO A 83 -0.22 8.56 1.50
CA PRO A 83 -0.72 9.40 0.44
C PRO A 83 -0.47 8.78 -0.94
N LEU A 84 -1.51 8.63 -1.75
CA LEU A 84 -1.39 8.13 -3.14
C LEU A 84 -0.73 9.15 -4.07
N SER A 85 -0.53 10.39 -3.63
CA SER A 85 0.33 11.36 -4.32
C SER A 85 1.82 10.99 -4.30
N GLN A 86 2.22 10.09 -3.41
CA GLN A 86 3.59 9.56 -3.33
C GLN A 86 3.77 8.29 -4.17
N LEU A 87 2.69 7.74 -4.73
CA LEU A 87 2.76 6.50 -5.52
C LEU A 87 3.50 6.75 -6.84
N LEU A 88 4.60 6.01 -7.03
CA LEU A 88 5.46 6.11 -8.21
C LEU A 88 5.14 5.02 -9.23
N HIS A 89 5.09 3.76 -8.77
CA HIS A 89 4.93 2.60 -9.64
C HIS A 89 4.11 1.50 -8.96
N ILE A 90 3.45 0.67 -9.76
CA ILE A 90 2.72 -0.53 -9.34
C ILE A 90 3.17 -1.68 -10.23
N GLN A 91 3.51 -2.82 -9.64
CA GLN A 91 3.97 -4.00 -10.36
C GLN A 91 3.25 -5.25 -9.81
N PRO A 92 2.67 -6.11 -10.66
CA PRO A 92 2.19 -7.41 -10.21
C PRO A 92 3.37 -8.26 -9.70
N ILE A 93 3.13 -9.10 -8.70
CA ILE A 93 4.12 -10.07 -8.24
C ILE A 93 3.82 -11.38 -8.97
N GLN A 94 4.71 -11.78 -9.89
CA GLN A 94 4.63 -13.11 -10.49
C GLN A 94 5.09 -14.12 -9.43
N GLN A 95 4.19 -15.02 -9.04
CA GLN A 95 4.51 -16.21 -8.26
C GLN A 95 5.03 -17.32 -9.16
#